data_AF-A0AAV4QBB9-F1
#
_entry.id   AF-A0AAV4QBB9-F1
#
_cell.length_a   1.000
_cell.length_b   1.000
_cell.length_c   1.000
_cell.angle_alpha   90.00
_cell.angle_beta   90.00
_cell.angle_gamma   90.00
#
_symmetry.space_group_name_H-M   'P 1'
#
loop_
_entity.id
_entity.type
_entity.pdbx_description
1 polymer ?
#
loop_
_entity_poly.entity_id
_entity_poly.type
_entity_poly.pdbx_seq_one_letter_code
_entity_poly.pdbx_strand_id
1 'polypeptide(L)'
;MIFNQYLANFFFISASKIRYEITQGNIGGAFAVKNETGAIYVAGPLDYESRKEYKLRLVASDNLNENHTTVVIHIKDVNDNPPMFDRPTYETQITEEDDRNLPKRVLQVLSLYFSHPHTHTECIPPVFGGCFLA
;
A
#
# COMPACT_ATOMS: atom_id res chain seq x y z
N MET A 1 53.52 40.71 -33.72
CA MET A 1 52.11 40.59 -33.28
C MET A 1 52.01 39.35 -32.42
N ILE A 2 51.99 39.54 -31.10
CA ILE A 2 51.87 38.46 -30.12
C ILE A 2 50.37 38.20 -29.96
N PHE A 3 49.89 37.03 -30.37
CA PHE A 3 48.52 36.60 -30.07
C PHE A 3 48.52 35.89 -28.71
N ASN A 4 48.02 36.58 -27.69
CA ASN A 4 47.66 35.98 -26.40
C ASN A 4 46.45 35.07 -26.64
N GLN A 5 46.66 33.76 -26.64
CA GLN A 5 45.55 32.82 -26.50
C GLN A 5 45.28 32.66 -24.99
N TYR A 6 44.30 33.41 -24.49
CA TYR A 6 43.62 33.05 -23.25
C TYR A 6 42.95 31.68 -23.49
N LEU A 7 43.63 30.60 -23.14
CA LEU A 7 42.97 29.33 -22.92
C LEU A 7 42.21 29.49 -21.60
N ALA A 8 40.98 29.98 -21.71
CA ALA A 8 40.02 29.83 -20.65
C ALA A 8 40.04 28.34 -20.27
N ASN A 9 40.35 28.07 -19.00
CA ASN A 9 40.18 26.76 -18.41
C ASN A 9 38.70 26.40 -18.54
N PHE A 10 38.34 25.82 -19.69
CA PHE A 10 37.07 25.19 -19.89
C PHE A 10 37.16 23.93 -19.06
N PHE A 11 36.79 24.07 -17.79
CA PHE A 11 36.60 22.98 -16.87
C PHE A 11 35.52 22.12 -17.52
N PHE A 12 35.94 21.08 -18.24
CA PHE A 12 35.05 20.01 -18.61
C PHE A 12 34.53 19.46 -17.29
N ILE A 13 33.33 19.86 -16.89
CA ILE A 13 32.56 19.13 -15.91
C ILE A 13 32.34 17.77 -16.58
N SER A 14 33.20 16.80 -16.25
CA SER A 14 32.99 15.41 -16.63
C SER A 14 31.56 15.08 -16.23
N ALA A 15 30.75 14.56 -17.16
CA ALA A 15 29.35 14.24 -16.95
C ALA A 15 29.14 13.68 -15.52
N SER A 16 28.61 14.50 -14.62
CA SER A 16 28.54 14.16 -13.22
C SER A 16 27.51 13.05 -13.06
N LYS A 17 27.94 11.90 -12.53
CA LYS A 17 27.07 10.74 -12.33
C LYS A 17 26.02 11.10 -11.29
N ILE A 18 24.77 11.19 -11.72
CA ILE A 18 23.63 11.44 -10.83
C ILE A 18 23.41 10.20 -9.96
N ARG A 19 23.21 10.43 -8.66
CA ARG A 19 22.91 9.43 -7.65
C ARG A 19 21.52 9.67 -7.09
N TYR A 20 20.76 8.60 -6.95
CA TYR A 20 19.39 8.65 -6.42
C TYR A 20 19.31 8.01 -5.04
N GLU A 21 18.54 8.65 -4.15
CA GLU A 21 18.30 8.19 -2.79
C GLU A 21 16.86 8.47 -2.37
N ILE A 22 16.26 7.57 -1.58
CA ILE A 22 14.98 7.80 -0.91
C ILE A 22 15.27 8.34 0.49
N THR A 23 14.91 9.60 0.74
CA THR A 23 15.24 10.27 2.00
C THR A 23 14.10 10.25 3.00
N GLN A 24 12.84 10.16 2.55
CA GLN A 24 11.65 10.17 3.42
C GLN A 24 10.51 9.32 2.88
N GLY A 25 9.58 8.97 3.75
CA GLY A 25 8.32 8.29 3.40
C GLY A 25 8.42 6.77 3.18
N ASN A 26 9.63 6.20 3.30
CA ASN A 26 9.87 4.76 3.14
C ASN A 26 9.63 3.98 4.44
N ILE A 27 8.38 3.93 4.87
CA ILE A 27 7.98 3.26 6.11
C ILE A 27 8.28 1.76 6.00
N GLY A 28 8.93 1.20 7.03
CA GLY A 28 9.30 -0.22 7.07
C GLY A 28 10.34 -0.65 6.03
N GLY A 29 10.98 0.28 5.31
CA GLY A 29 11.92 -0.07 4.24
C GLY A 29 11.25 -0.80 3.07
N ALA A 30 9.95 -0.55 2.84
CA ALA A 30 9.15 -1.24 1.83
C ALA A 30 9.70 -1.10 0.40
N PHE A 31 10.40 0.00 0.11
CA PHE A 31 10.97 0.29 -1.21
C PHE A 31 12.46 0.58 -1.14
N ALA A 32 13.17 0.33 -2.23
CA ALA A 32 14.54 0.77 -2.43
C ALA A 32 14.70 1.38 -3.83
N VAL A 33 15.74 2.20 -4.00
CA VAL A 33 16.08 2.82 -5.27
C VAL A 33 17.48 2.39 -5.70
N LYS A 34 17.65 2.07 -6.99
CA LYS A 34 18.95 1.82 -7.57
C LYS A 34 19.68 3.15 -7.76
N ASN A 35 20.79 3.33 -7.05
CA ASN A 35 21.51 4.60 -6.97
C ASN A 35 21.91 5.17 -8.34
N GLU A 36 22.27 4.32 -9.30
CA GLU A 36 22.78 4.77 -10.61
C GLU A 36 21.68 5.04 -11.65
N THR A 37 20.51 4.43 -11.51
CA THR A 37 19.45 4.50 -12.55
C THR A 37 18.18 5.16 -12.06
N GLY A 38 18.01 5.34 -10.75
CA GLY A 38 16.78 5.85 -10.15
C GLY A 38 15.61 4.86 -10.18
N ALA A 39 15.86 3.59 -10.54
CA ALA A 39 14.81 2.58 -10.59
C ALA A 39 14.36 2.19 -9.18
N ILE A 40 13.08 2.40 -8.88
CA ILE A 40 12.47 2.03 -7.60
C ILE A 40 11.96 0.59 -7.69
N TYR A 41 12.21 -0.20 -6.65
CA TYR A 41 11.76 -1.59 -6.54
C TYR A 41 11.28 -1.88 -5.12
N VAL A 42 10.46 -2.92 -4.99
CA VAL A 42 9.95 -3.40 -3.69
C VAL A 42 11.08 -4.14 -2.97
N ALA A 43 11.35 -3.73 -1.73
CA ALA A 43 12.43 -4.27 -0.89
C ALA A 43 11.91 -4.91 0.40
N GLY A 44 10.63 -4.70 0.74
CA GLY A 44 9.98 -5.29 1.91
C GLY A 44 8.54 -5.73 1.59
N PRO A 45 7.86 -6.37 2.55
CA PRO A 45 6.47 -6.80 2.37
C PRO A 45 5.54 -5.60 2.18
N LEU A 46 4.52 -5.78 1.35
CA LEU A 46 3.46 -4.81 1.09
C LEU A 46 2.14 -5.47 1.48
N ASP A 47 1.33 -4.75 2.23
CA ASP A 47 0.02 -5.20 2.71
C ASP A 47 -0.96 -4.04 2.52
N TYR A 48 -1.96 -4.23 1.66
CA TYR A 48 -2.88 -3.16 1.23
C TYR A 48 -3.70 -2.66 2.42
N GLU A 49 -4.11 -3.60 3.25
CA GLU A 49 -4.83 -3.48 4.50
C GLU A 49 -4.10 -2.56 5.49
N SER A 50 -2.81 -2.82 5.71
CA SER A 50 -1.97 -1.98 6.56
C SER A 50 -1.72 -0.60 5.94
N ARG A 51 -1.46 -0.53 4.63
CA ARG A 51 -1.09 0.73 3.96
C ARG A 51 -1.37 0.71 2.47
N LYS A 52 -2.30 1.57 2.07
CA LYS A 52 -2.73 1.74 0.67
C LYS A 52 -1.83 2.68 -0.15
N GLU A 53 -1.01 3.50 0.52
CA GLU A 53 -0.23 4.54 -0.15
C GLU A 53 1.11 4.84 0.56
N TYR A 54 2.14 5.08 -0.25
CA TYR A 54 3.43 5.60 0.15
C TYR A 54 3.75 6.89 -0.62
N LYS A 55 4.22 7.92 0.09
CA LYS A 55 4.72 9.17 -0.50
C LYS A 55 6.22 9.25 -0.27
N LEU A 56 7.00 8.74 -1.22
CA LEU A 56 8.46 8.70 -1.12
C LEU A 56 9.05 10.04 -1.56
N ARG A 57 9.92 10.63 -0.74
CA ARG A 57 10.75 11.75 -1.18
C ARG A 57 12.07 11.20 -1.71
N LEU A 58 12.35 11.48 -2.98
CA LEU A 58 13.61 11.14 -3.62
C LEU A 58 14.48 12.37 -3.79
N VAL A 59 15.79 12.16 -3.67
CA VAL A 59 16.82 13.14 -3.99
C VAL A 59 17.65 12.59 -5.14
N ALA A 60 17.94 13.47 -6.11
CA ALA A 60 18.92 13.25 -7.17
C ALA A 60 20.08 14.22 -6.94
N SER A 61 21.29 13.70 -6.83
CA SER A 61 22.51 14.48 -6.54
C SER A 61 23.59 14.19 -7.58
N ASP A 62 24.23 15.21 -8.12
CA ASP A 62 25.38 15.08 -9.02
C ASP A 62 26.72 15.34 -8.29
N ASN A 63 26.70 15.33 -6.95
CA ASN A 63 27.76 15.70 -6.00
C ASN A 63 28.08 17.21 -5.93
N LEU A 64 27.46 18.05 -6.76
CA LEU A 64 27.57 19.51 -6.67
C LEU A 64 26.22 20.15 -6.33
N ASN A 65 25.15 19.63 -6.93
CA ASN A 65 23.79 20.11 -6.78
C ASN A 65 22.87 18.94 -6.41
N GLU A 66 21.80 19.28 -5.71
CA GLU A 66 20.76 18.34 -5.31
C GLU A 66 19.40 18.88 -5.69
N ASN A 67 18.54 18.01 -6.20
CA ASN A 67 17.14 18.30 -6.40
C ASN A 67 16.28 17.17 -5.84
N HIS A 68 15.05 17.50 -5.43
CA HIS A 68 14.15 16.55 -4.80
C HIS A 68 12.80 16.49 -5.50
N THR A 69 12.17 15.33 -5.43
CA THR A 69 10.81 15.10 -5.94
C THR A 69 10.05 14.16 -5.01
N THR A 70 8.72 14.13 -5.13
CA THR A 70 7.86 13.21 -4.39
C THR A 70 7.22 12.23 -5.35
N VAL A 71 7.37 10.94 -5.08
CA VAL A 71 6.74 9.85 -5.82
C VAL A 71 5.65 9.25 -4.95
N VAL A 72 4.42 9.22 -5.47
CA VAL A 72 3.28 8.58 -4.80
C VAL A 72 3.09 7.19 -5.39
N ILE A 73 3.15 6.18 -4.52
CA ILE A 73 2.96 4.77 -4.88
C ILE A 73 1.68 4.30 -4.22
N HIS A 74 0.74 3.83 -5.05
CA HIS A 74 -0.49 3.20 -4.58
C HIS A 74 -0.32 1.68 -4.56
N ILE A 75 -0.66 1.08 -3.43
CA ILE A 75 -0.70 -0.38 -3.30
C ILE A 75 -2.01 -0.86 -3.91
N LYS A 76 -1.91 -1.88 -4.75
CA LYS A 76 -3.09 -2.51 -5.35
C LYS A 76 -3.63 -3.55 -4.38
N ASP A 77 -4.93 -3.44 -4.10
CA ASP A 77 -5.69 -4.43 -3.35
C ASP A 77 -5.72 -5.75 -4.12
N VAL A 78 -5.38 -6.84 -3.44
CA VAL A 78 -5.45 -8.20 -3.94
C VAL A 78 -6.25 -9.00 -2.92
N ASN A 79 -7.25 -9.74 -3.38
CA ASN A 79 -8.08 -10.57 -2.51
C ASN A 79 -7.27 -11.76 -1.98
N ASP A 80 -6.56 -11.56 -0.88
CA ASP A 80 -5.73 -12.55 -0.20
C ASP A 80 -6.31 -13.01 1.15
N ASN A 81 -7.38 -12.39 1.63
CA ASN A 81 -8.10 -12.84 2.83
C ASN A 81 -9.40 -13.58 2.46
N PRO A 82 -9.59 -14.84 2.89
CA PRO A 82 -10.83 -15.56 2.62
C PRO A 82 -12.00 -14.97 3.43
N PRO A 83 -13.24 -15.08 2.92
CA PRO A 83 -14.42 -14.71 3.70
C PRO A 83 -14.51 -15.59 4.96
N MET A 84 -14.73 -14.96 6.11
CA MET A 84 -14.93 -15.63 7.39
C MET A 84 -16.40 -15.58 7.80
N PHE A 85 -16.90 -16.70 8.31
CA PHE A 85 -18.22 -16.79 8.90
C PHE A 85 -18.14 -16.66 10.42
N ASP A 86 -19.14 -16.03 11.03
CA ASP A 86 -19.19 -15.86 12.50
C ASP A 86 -19.35 -17.19 13.24
N ARG A 87 -19.88 -18.21 12.55
CA ARG A 87 -20.07 -19.56 13.08
C ARG A 87 -19.55 -20.61 12.10
N PRO A 88 -18.97 -21.71 12.60
CA PRO A 88 -18.61 -22.84 11.75
C PRO A 88 -19.83 -23.58 11.19
N THR A 89 -20.98 -23.50 11.86
CA THR A 89 -22.23 -24.15 11.47
C THR A 89 -23.42 -23.23 11.73
N TYR A 90 -24.36 -23.19 10.79
CA TYR A 90 -25.65 -22.52 10.94
C TYR A 90 -26.77 -23.55 10.76
N GLU A 91 -27.61 -23.68 11.78
CA GLU A 91 -28.73 -24.62 11.80
C GLU A 91 -30.04 -23.86 11.97
N THR A 92 -31.10 -24.35 11.33
CA THR A 92 -32.46 -23.83 11.43
C THR A 92 -33.44 -24.98 11.26
N GLN A 93 -34.65 -24.84 11.82
CA GLN A 93 -35.70 -25.83 11.76
C GLN A 93 -36.90 -25.25 11.02
N ILE A 94 -37.47 -26.02 10.11
CA ILE A 94 -38.66 -25.66 9.34
C ILE A 94 -39.71 -26.73 9.62
N THR A 95 -40.95 -26.30 9.83
CA THR A 95 -42.10 -27.19 9.97
C THR A 95 -42.85 -27.28 8.66
N GLU A 96 -43.54 -28.40 8.43
CA GLU A 96 -44.36 -28.62 7.23
C GLU A 96 -45.54 -27.63 7.09
N GLU A 97 -45.92 -26.96 8.18
CA GLU A 97 -46.99 -25.94 8.17
C GLU A 97 -46.55 -24.59 7.57
N ASP A 98 -45.25 -24.45 7.26
CA ASP A 98 -44.59 -23.21 6.88
C ASP A 98 -44.64 -22.90 5.36
N ASP A 99 -45.20 -23.81 4.56
CA ASP A 99 -45.28 -23.70 3.09
C ASP A 99 -46.34 -22.71 2.56
N ARG A 100 -47.05 -22.02 3.46
CA ARG A 100 -48.21 -21.19 3.09
C ARG A 100 -47.87 -19.88 2.36
N ASN A 101 -46.59 -19.49 2.26
CA ASN A 101 -46.17 -18.21 1.64
C ASN A 101 -44.82 -18.33 0.88
N LEU A 102 -44.83 -18.97 -0.29
CA LEU A 102 -43.65 -19.12 -1.14
C LEU A 102 -43.51 -17.96 -2.16
N PRO A 103 -42.29 -17.47 -2.44
CA PRO A 103 -40.98 -17.94 -1.92
C PRO A 103 -40.63 -17.38 -0.52
N LYS A 104 -40.15 -18.25 0.38
CA LYS A 104 -39.73 -17.89 1.75
C LYS A 104 -38.20 -17.91 1.90
N ARG A 105 -37.64 -16.90 2.58
CA ARG A 105 -36.24 -16.90 3.04
C ARG A 105 -36.16 -17.64 4.38
N VAL A 106 -35.34 -18.68 4.44
CA VAL A 106 -35.24 -19.58 5.61
C VAL A 106 -34.04 -19.21 6.49
N LEU A 107 -32.89 -19.00 5.87
CA LEU A 107 -31.65 -18.65 6.55
C LEU A 107 -30.87 -17.70 5.63
N GLN A 108 -30.38 -16.61 6.19
CA GLN A 108 -29.47 -15.69 5.53
C GLN A 108 -28.25 -15.53 6.42
N VAL A 109 -27.08 -15.82 5.86
CA VAL A 109 -25.80 -15.71 6.54
C VAL A 109 -24.96 -14.67 5.83
N LEU A 110 -24.20 -13.90 6.59
CA LEU A 110 -23.18 -12.98 6.09
C LEU A 110 -21.81 -13.53 6.44
N SER A 111 -20.87 -13.46 5.51
CA SER A 111 -19.45 -13.62 5.78
C SER A 111 -18.77 -12.25 5.78
N LEU A 112 -17.77 -12.07 6.64
CA LEU A 112 -16.95 -10.86 6.71
C LEU A 112 -15.58 -11.11 6.08
N TYR A 113 -14.99 -10.08 5.49
CA TYR A 113 -13.58 -10.06 5.08
C TYR A 113 -12.82 -9.29 6.15
N PHE A 114 -11.93 -9.96 6.89
CA PHE A 114 -11.05 -9.31 7.86
C PHE A 114 -9.62 -9.48 7.40
N SER A 115 -8.96 -8.35 7.30
CA SER A 115 -7.81 -8.21 6.44
C SER A 115 -6.64 -7.88 7.38
N HIS A 116 -6.02 -8.95 7.89
CA HIS A 116 -5.05 -9.02 8.99
C HIS A 116 -5.48 -8.52 10.40
N PRO A 117 -4.92 -9.07 11.51
CA PRO A 117 -5.37 -8.82 12.88
C PRO A 117 -4.73 -7.61 13.58
N HIS A 118 -4.00 -6.73 12.87
CA HIS A 118 -3.10 -5.76 13.51
C HIS A 118 -3.48 -4.28 13.46
N THR A 119 -4.65 -3.91 12.94
CA THR A 119 -5.15 -2.52 13.10
C THR A 119 -6.54 -2.52 13.70
N HIS A 120 -6.56 -2.11 14.98
CA HIS A 120 -7.69 -1.82 15.84
C HIS A 120 -8.99 -1.42 15.10
N THR A 121 -10.05 -2.17 15.39
CA THR A 121 -11.42 -1.66 15.59
C THR A 121 -12.06 -0.92 14.42
N GLU A 122 -12.55 -1.65 13.43
CA GLU A 122 -13.78 -1.25 12.76
C GLU A 122 -14.88 -2.27 13.06
N CYS A 123 -15.57 -2.04 14.19
CA CYS A 123 -16.87 -2.64 14.43
C CYS A 123 -17.86 -1.99 13.44
N ILE A 124 -18.10 -2.65 12.30
CA ILE A 124 -19.24 -2.32 11.45
C ILE A 124 -20.50 -2.62 12.29
N PRO A 125 -21.47 -1.68 12.37
CA PRO A 125 -22.62 -1.83 13.25
C PRO A 125 -23.38 -3.12 12.94
N PRO A 126 -23.83 -3.87 13.97
CA PRO A 126 -24.56 -5.10 13.75
C PRO A 126 -25.89 -4.76 13.07
N VAL A 127 -26.12 -5.31 11.87
CA VAL A 127 -27.46 -5.32 11.28
C VAL A 127 -28.41 -6.19 12.12
N PHE A 128 -27.90 -7.02 13.03
CA PHE A 128 -28.70 -7.73 14.02
C PHE A 128 -27.97 -7.81 15.36
N GLY A 129 -28.35 -6.92 16.29
CA GLY A 129 -28.34 -7.11 17.74
C GLY A 129 -27.05 -7.62 18.40
N GLY A 130 -26.32 -6.69 19.03
CA GLY A 130 -25.45 -6.98 20.18
C GLY A 130 -23.96 -6.81 19.92
N CYS A 131 -23.47 -5.58 20.11
CA CYS A 131 -22.07 -5.35 20.41
C CYS A 131 -21.86 -5.75 21.88
N PHE A 132 -21.20 -6.87 22.16
CA PHE A 132 -20.74 -7.20 23.51
C PHE A 132 -19.27 -6.80 23.63
N LEU A 133 -19.02 -5.72 24.37
CA LEU A 133 -17.72 -5.40 24.93
C LEU A 133 -17.46 -6.35 26.10
N ALA A 134 -16.23 -6.84 26.23
CA ALA A 134 -15.62 -7.16 27.51
C ALA A 134 -14.79 -5.96 27.95
#